data_AF-A0A973RKV8-F1
#
_entry.id   AF-A0A973RKV8-F1
#
_cell.length_a   1.000
_cell.length_b   1.000
_cell.length_c   1.000
_cell.angle_alpha   90.00
_cell.angle_beta   90.00
_cell.angle_gamma   90.00
#
_symmetry.space_group_name_H-M   'P 1'
#
loop_
_entity.id
_entity.type
_entity.pdbx_description
1 polymer ?
#
loop_
_entity_poly.entity_id
_entity_poly.type
_entity_poly.pdbx_seq_one_letter_code
_entity_poly.pdbx_strand_id
1 'polypeptide(L)'
;MLRRPLLLLLLLAGCSKGPQADLQYISSARSLAAEWALVNEQASHGRLTDAYLKTMRENVRQQLQTNAKSLTQPKSDYASEIAALLREPDDAPPAALRAHASKLKQVEDSLESD
;
A
#
# COMPACT_ATOMS: atom_id res chain seq x y z
N MET A 1 -21.15 50.43 -5.95
CA MET A 1 -22.01 49.44 -5.26
C MET A 1 -21.23 48.14 -5.08
N LEU A 2 -21.54 47.44 -3.98
CA LEU A 2 -20.67 46.56 -3.21
C LEU A 2 -20.06 45.33 -3.92
N ARG A 3 -18.79 45.12 -3.56
CA ARG A 3 -17.91 43.96 -3.60
C ARG A 3 -18.57 42.56 -3.59
N ARG A 4 -18.11 41.72 -4.54
CA ARG A 4 -17.78 40.27 -4.48
C ARG A 4 -18.51 39.38 -3.45
N PRO A 5 -19.16 38.30 -3.94
CA PRO A 5 -19.19 37.03 -3.25
C PRO A 5 -18.61 35.92 -4.15
N LEU A 6 -17.33 36.01 -4.49
CA LEU A 6 -16.58 34.93 -5.16
C LEU A 6 -15.73 34.15 -4.13
N LEU A 7 -16.29 33.94 -2.94
CA LEU A 7 -15.61 33.35 -1.77
C LEU A 7 -16.28 32.06 -1.27
N LEU A 8 -17.37 31.61 -1.91
CA LEU A 8 -18.18 30.47 -1.44
C LEU A 8 -17.86 29.12 -2.11
N LEU A 9 -16.90 29.06 -3.04
CA LEU A 9 -16.52 27.82 -3.74
C LEU A 9 -15.26 27.13 -3.18
N LEU A 10 -14.67 27.64 -2.08
CA LEU A 10 -13.40 27.16 -1.53
C LEU A 10 -13.53 26.17 -0.34
N LEU A 11 -14.74 25.65 -0.04
CA LEU A 11 -14.97 24.88 1.19
C LEU A 11 -15.36 23.40 1.00
N LEU A 12 -15.24 22.84 -0.20
CA LEU A 12 -15.61 21.43 -0.44
C LEU A 12 -14.43 20.49 -0.73
N ALA A 13 -13.18 20.97 -0.64
CA ALA A 13 -12.03 20.09 -0.46
C ALA A 13 -11.99 19.60 1.00
N GLY A 14 -13.03 18.87 1.41
CA GLY A 14 -12.98 18.09 2.63
C GLY A 14 -11.78 17.16 2.48
N CYS A 15 -10.79 17.29 3.37
CA CYS A 15 -9.76 16.29 3.53
C CYS A 15 -10.50 14.98 3.82
N SER A 16 -10.71 14.13 2.82
CA SER A 16 -11.23 12.80 3.06
C SER A 16 -10.22 12.15 4.00
N LYS A 17 -10.72 11.76 5.17
CA LYS A 17 -9.95 11.08 6.21
C LYS A 17 -10.70 9.80 6.51
N GLY A 18 -9.95 8.77 6.84
CA GLY A 18 -10.52 7.48 7.19
C GLY A 18 -10.27 6.42 6.14
N PRO A 19 -10.80 5.20 6.38
CA PRO A 19 -10.45 4.03 5.59
C PRO A 19 -10.71 4.19 4.08
N GLN A 20 -11.79 4.87 3.68
CA GLN A 20 -12.08 5.12 2.26
C GLN A 20 -11.03 6.00 1.57
N ALA A 21 -10.47 6.98 2.28
CA ALA A 21 -9.42 7.84 1.74
C ALA A 21 -8.09 7.08 1.58
N ASP A 22 -7.90 6.05 2.42
CA ASP A 22 -6.69 5.23 2.45
C ASP A 22 -6.77 4.03 1.49
N LEU A 23 -7.95 3.74 0.90
CA LEU A 23 -8.21 2.56 0.05
C LEU A 23 -7.17 2.38 -1.07
N GLN A 24 -6.78 3.47 -1.74
CA GLN A 24 -5.75 3.44 -2.79
C GLN A 24 -4.39 2.94 -2.28
N TYR A 25 -4.02 3.29 -1.05
CA TYR A 25 -2.74 2.89 -0.44
C TYR A 25 -2.80 1.45 0.07
N ILE A 26 -3.97 1.01 0.55
CA ILE A 26 -4.22 -0.39 0.92
C ILE A 26 -4.11 -1.28 -0.33
N SER A 27 -4.79 -0.91 -1.41
CA SER A 27 -4.77 -1.61 -2.70
C SER A 27 -3.38 -1.68 -3.33
N SER A 28 -2.65 -0.56 -3.26
CA SER A 28 -1.26 -0.53 -3.70
C SER A 28 -0.38 -1.45 -2.85
N ALA A 29 -0.49 -1.41 -1.52
CA ALA A 29 0.29 -2.29 -0.64
C ALA A 29 -0.01 -3.78 -0.85
N ARG A 30 -1.28 -4.15 -1.08
CA ARG A 30 -1.65 -5.53 -1.45
C ARG A 30 -0.96 -5.96 -2.74
N SER A 31 -1.01 -5.11 -3.77
CA SER A 31 -0.44 -5.41 -5.08
C SER A 31 1.07 -5.58 -4.97
N LEU A 32 1.74 -4.71 -4.21
CA LEU A 32 3.18 -4.79 -3.93
C LEU A 32 3.55 -6.07 -3.17
N ALA A 33 2.74 -6.51 -2.21
CA ALA A 33 2.95 -7.77 -1.51
C ALA A 33 2.88 -8.98 -2.48
N ALA A 34 1.92 -8.97 -3.41
CA ALA A 34 1.76 -10.02 -4.40
C ALA A 34 2.91 -10.02 -5.44
N GLU A 35 3.33 -8.85 -5.90
CA GLU A 35 4.48 -8.70 -6.80
C GLU A 35 5.77 -9.19 -6.13
N TRP A 36 6.01 -8.81 -4.87
CA TRP A 36 7.17 -9.28 -4.13
C TRP A 36 7.15 -10.80 -3.94
N ALA A 37 5.98 -11.39 -3.64
CA ALA A 37 5.84 -12.84 -3.57
C ALA A 37 6.22 -13.54 -4.89
N LEU A 38 5.77 -12.99 -6.02
CA LEU A 38 6.09 -13.51 -7.35
C LEU A 38 7.59 -13.39 -7.66
N VAL A 39 8.20 -12.24 -7.35
CA VAL A 39 9.65 -12.03 -7.54
C VAL A 39 10.44 -13.05 -6.72
N ASN A 40 10.11 -13.24 -5.44
CA ASN A 40 10.81 -14.20 -4.59
C ASN A 40 10.58 -15.66 -5.02
N GLU A 41 9.40 -15.99 -5.55
CA GLU A 41 9.14 -17.29 -6.13
C GLU A 41 10.02 -17.54 -7.37
N GLN A 42 10.06 -16.60 -8.32
CA GLN A 42 10.94 -16.74 -9.48
C GLN A 42 12.43 -16.75 -9.11
N ALA A 43 12.83 -15.99 -8.07
CA ALA A 43 14.17 -16.01 -7.51
C ALA A 43 14.54 -17.41 -6.98
N SER A 44 13.63 -18.06 -6.25
CA SER A 44 13.83 -19.41 -5.71
C SER A 44 14.01 -20.47 -6.79
N HIS A 45 13.52 -20.20 -8.01
CA HIS A 45 13.71 -21.04 -9.18
C HIS A 45 14.96 -20.68 -10.01
N GLY A 46 15.79 -19.73 -9.57
CA GLY A 46 17.00 -19.30 -10.27
C GLY A 46 16.72 -18.56 -11.59
N ARG A 47 15.53 -17.99 -11.75
CA ARG A 47 15.09 -17.37 -13.03
C ARG A 47 15.41 -15.89 -13.15
N LEU A 48 15.91 -15.27 -12.08
CA LEU A 48 16.17 -13.84 -11.99
C LEU A 48 17.63 -13.59 -11.64
N THR A 49 18.19 -12.51 -12.17
CA THR A 49 19.54 -12.07 -11.84
C THR A 49 19.56 -11.31 -10.51
N ASP A 50 20.68 -11.34 -9.79
CA ASP A 50 20.83 -10.61 -8.52
C ASP A 50 20.60 -9.10 -8.68
N ALA A 51 21.05 -8.51 -9.79
CA ALA A 51 20.86 -7.09 -10.08
C ALA A 51 19.37 -6.73 -10.25
N TYR A 52 18.60 -7.61 -10.92
CA TYR A 52 17.17 -7.43 -11.08
C TYR A 52 16.44 -7.60 -9.74
N LEU A 53 16.78 -8.63 -8.97
CA LEU A 53 16.21 -8.87 -7.63
C LEU A 53 16.42 -7.70 -6.70
N LYS A 54 17.63 -7.15 -6.65
CA LYS A 54 17.96 -5.98 -5.84
C LYS A 54 17.07 -4.78 -6.21
N THR A 55 16.99 -4.45 -7.50
CA THR A 55 16.18 -3.33 -8.00
C THR A 55 14.71 -3.49 -7.64
N MET A 56 14.14 -4.70 -7.84
CA MET A 56 12.74 -4.96 -7.53
C MET A 56 12.43 -4.83 -6.03
N ARG A 57 13.31 -5.35 -5.18
CA ARG A 57 13.16 -5.26 -3.72
C ARG A 57 13.25 -3.81 -3.22
N GLU A 58 14.24 -3.05 -3.71
CA GLU A 58 14.37 -1.63 -3.39
C GLU A 58 13.13 -0.83 -3.79
N ASN A 59 12.60 -1.09 -5.00
CA ASN A 59 11.41 -0.43 -5.50
C ASN A 59 10.17 -0.75 -4.64
N VAL A 60 9.91 -2.03 -4.35
CA VAL A 60 8.80 -2.44 -3.48
C VAL A 60 8.88 -1.76 -2.11
N ARG A 61 10.07 -1.72 -1.49
CA ARG A 61 10.27 -1.05 -0.19
C ARG A 61 9.96 0.43 -0.26
N GLN A 62 10.46 1.13 -1.28
CA GLN A 62 10.25 2.56 -1.44
C GLN A 62 8.75 2.88 -1.62
N GLN A 63 8.05 2.09 -2.43
CA GLN A 63 6.61 2.28 -2.64
C GLN A 63 5.81 1.98 -1.36
N LEU A 64 6.12 0.89 -0.66
CA LEU A 64 5.46 0.56 0.63
C LEU A 64 5.70 1.64 1.70
N GLN A 65 6.91 2.17 1.79
CA GLN A 65 7.21 3.29 2.70
C GLN A 65 6.44 4.56 2.33
N THR A 66 6.26 4.81 1.03
CA THR A 66 5.46 5.93 0.54
C THR A 66 3.99 5.75 0.93
N ASN A 67 3.41 4.58 0.65
CA ASN A 67 2.04 4.25 1.03
C ASN A 67 1.83 4.42 2.55
N ALA A 68 2.71 3.87 3.38
CA ALA A 68 2.62 3.96 4.84
C ALA A 68 2.63 5.42 5.34
N LYS A 69 3.44 6.29 4.72
CA LYS A 69 3.51 7.72 5.07
C LYS A 69 2.30 8.51 4.58
N SER A 70 1.60 8.03 3.57
CA SER A 70 0.44 8.70 2.98
C SER A 70 -0.90 8.34 3.63
N LEU A 71 -0.92 7.35 4.53
CA LEU A 71 -2.14 6.96 5.26
C LEU A 71 -2.68 8.10 6.14
N THR A 72 -3.98 8.33 6.07
CA THR A 72 -4.69 9.26 6.94
C THR A 72 -4.98 8.67 8.32
N GLN A 73 -4.99 7.34 8.46
CA GLN A 73 -5.07 6.65 9.76
C GLN A 73 -3.85 5.75 10.04
N PRO A 74 -2.70 6.32 10.44
CA PRO A 74 -1.45 5.56 10.63
C PRO A 74 -1.46 4.58 11.81
N LYS A 75 -2.55 4.53 12.60
CA LYS A 75 -2.73 3.62 13.74
C LYS A 75 -3.80 2.55 13.49
N SER A 76 -4.29 2.42 12.26
CA SER A 76 -5.27 1.40 11.89
C SER A 76 -4.64 0.00 11.79
N ASP A 77 -5.49 -1.01 11.68
CA ASP A 77 -5.05 -2.39 11.47
C ASP A 77 -4.35 -2.55 10.12
N TYR A 78 -4.84 -1.91 9.05
CA TYR A 78 -4.17 -1.94 7.74
C TYR A 78 -2.83 -1.20 7.76
N ALA A 79 -2.70 -0.11 8.52
CA ALA A 79 -1.41 0.56 8.70
C ALA A 79 -0.40 -0.37 9.39
N SER A 80 -0.86 -1.12 10.39
CA SER A 80 -0.05 -2.12 11.10
C SER A 80 0.36 -3.28 10.19
N GLU A 81 -0.52 -3.71 9.29
CA GLU A 81 -0.23 -4.76 8.31
C GLU A 81 0.78 -4.29 7.25
N ILE A 82 0.67 -3.06 6.75
CA ILE A 82 1.67 -2.45 5.86
C ILE A 82 3.03 -2.32 6.57
N ALA A 83 3.04 -1.94 7.84
CA ALA A 83 4.26 -1.91 8.65
C ALA A 83 4.84 -3.31 8.95
N ALA A 84 4.00 -4.35 9.00
CA ALA A 84 4.47 -5.73 9.10
C ALA A 84 5.14 -6.18 7.79
N LEU A 85 4.51 -5.90 6.64
CA LEU A 85 5.09 -6.17 5.33
C LEU A 85 6.43 -5.44 5.13
N LEU A 86 6.56 -4.20 5.61
CA LEU A 86 7.82 -3.45 5.60
C LEU A 86 8.93 -4.03 6.50
N ARG A 87 8.61 -4.98 7.39
CA ARG A 87 9.59 -5.65 8.27
C ARG A 87 9.96 -7.06 7.78
N GLU A 88 9.23 -7.63 6.84
CA GLU A 88 9.59 -8.89 6.20
C GLU A 88 11.02 -8.79 5.62
N PRO A 89 11.84 -9.85 5.66
CA PRO A 89 13.15 -9.85 5.03
C PRO A 89 13.02 -9.87 3.49
N ASP A 90 14.05 -9.42 2.79
CA ASP A 90 14.07 -9.32 1.31
C ASP A 90 13.76 -10.64 0.60
N ASP A 91 14.18 -11.76 1.19
CA ASP A 91 13.98 -13.13 0.74
C ASP A 91 12.80 -13.83 1.46
N ALA A 92 11.88 -13.06 2.04
CA ALA A 92 10.69 -13.59 2.70
C ALA A 92 9.98 -14.67 1.85
N PRO A 93 9.54 -15.78 2.46
CA PRO A 93 8.86 -16.85 1.74
C PRO A 93 7.64 -16.33 0.96
N PRO A 94 7.42 -16.74 -0.30
CA PRO A 94 6.27 -16.28 -1.09
C PRO A 94 4.91 -16.48 -0.40
N ALA A 95 4.77 -17.55 0.40
CA ALA A 95 3.56 -17.80 1.17
C ALA A 95 3.28 -16.74 2.25
N ALA A 96 4.32 -16.23 2.92
CA ALA A 96 4.17 -15.18 3.93
C ALA A 96 3.73 -13.86 3.28
N LEU A 97 4.36 -13.48 2.17
CA LEU A 97 4.01 -12.29 1.39
C LEU A 97 2.58 -12.36 0.82
N ARG A 98 2.15 -13.54 0.35
CA ARG A 98 0.76 -13.79 -0.07
C ARG A 98 -0.23 -13.66 1.09
N ALA A 99 0.14 -14.08 2.30
CA ALA A 99 -0.72 -13.92 3.48
C ALA A 99 -0.96 -12.45 3.81
N HIS A 100 0.07 -11.59 3.71
CA HIS A 100 -0.09 -10.14 3.81
C HIS A 100 -1.05 -9.59 2.76
N ALA A 101 -0.86 -9.99 1.48
CA ALA A 101 -1.74 -9.58 0.39
C ALA A 101 -3.21 -9.98 0.64
N SER A 102 -3.45 -11.20 1.12
CA SER A 102 -4.80 -11.69 1.45
C SER A 102 -5.46 -10.89 2.57
N LYS A 103 -4.73 -10.53 3.63
CA LYS A 103 -5.28 -9.69 4.70
C LYS A 103 -5.63 -8.29 4.22
N LEU A 104 -4.76 -7.65 3.44
CA LEU A 104 -5.04 -6.34 2.85
C LEU A 104 -6.25 -6.41 1.90
N LYS A 105 -6.40 -7.50 1.15
CA LYS A 105 -7.59 -7.74 0.31
C LYS A 105 -8.88 -7.82 1.13
N GLN A 106 -8.86 -8.48 2.29
CA GLN A 106 -10.03 -8.53 3.17
C GLN A 106 -10.44 -7.13 3.66
N VAL A 107 -9.46 -6.27 3.94
CA VAL A 107 -9.72 -4.86 4.28
C VAL A 107 -10.32 -4.12 3.09
N GLU A 108 -9.75 -4.24 1.88
CA GLU A 108 -10.31 -3.66 0.66
C GLU A 108 -11.77 -4.09 0.44
N ASP A 109 -12.04 -5.40 0.51
CA ASP A 109 -13.37 -5.96 0.28
C ASP A 109 -14.41 -5.43 1.28
N SER A 110 -13.99 -5.21 2.53
CA SER A 110 -14.86 -4.64 3.56
C SER A 110 -15.19 -3.17 3.25
N LEU A 111 -14.23 -2.39 2.74
CA LEU A 111 -14.40 -0.97 2.44
C LEU A 111 -15.13 -0.70 1.11
N GLU A 112 -15.08 -1.64 0.17
CA GLU A 112 -15.78 -1.54 -1.11
C GLU A 112 -17.24 -2.02 -1.03
N SER A 113 -17.58 -2.79 0.02
CA SER A 113 -18.92 -3.31 0.25
C SER A 113 -19.79 -2.41 1.16
N ASP A 114 -19.20 -1.38 1.76
CA ASP A 114 -19.85 -0.35 2.59
C ASP A 114 -20.50 0.77 1.74
#